data_AF-A0A930TN79-F1
#
_entry.id   AF-A0A930TN79-F1
#
_cell.length_a   1.000
_cell.length_b   1.000
_cell.length_c   1.000
_cell.angle_alpha   90.00
_cell.angle_beta   90.00
_cell.angle_gamma   90.00
#
_symmetry.space_group_name_H-M   'P 1'
#
loop_
_entity.id
_entity.type
_entity.pdbx_description
1 polymer ?
#
loop_
_entity_poly.entity_id
_entity_poly.type
_entity_poly.pdbx_seq_one_letter_code
_entity_poly.pdbx_strand_id
1 'polypeptide(L)'
;MTTGTTEQLLASLPGTLNNLRRADRLWESYKTRSRPVPNVITTASTPLESPDWDVVICGGTLGIMLGGALVRQGWRVALIERGMLRGRDQEWNISRKELQVLVDLELLTAADLEAAIATEYNPAWVKFPDGMEIAVEDVLNIGVDPVYLLDRLKATFLANGGKLLEQMAFTGATVHPNGVAIATESDGTPHTLTTRLMIDMMGHFSPIAQQARKGQTPDAVCMVVGTCAEGFPENETGDLFASFTPIQNQCQYFWEAFPARDGRTTYLFTYVDAEPSRPSLEDLFDEYWRLLPEYQSVSLDQLTIKRALFGFFPSYRNSPLRSPWDRVLFAGDSSGVQSPLSFGGFGAMLRHLQRLTTGIHDALSQDLLTRNALAALQPYQPNLSVTWLFQKSMSVGVHQTLSPDHVNRVLSAVFGEMAQLGDGVLKPFLQDVVQFSPLAQTLFWTGLRHPLLITRILPQVGLPALLDWMKHYVNLGVYTALAAAGHQISPLFQQGTPRLKYYGDRQLEAWMYGSGQED
;
A
#
# COMPACT_ATOMS: atom_id res chain seq x y z
N MET A 1 36.63 -11.61 -11.82
CA MET A 1 35.37 -10.99 -11.34
C MET A 1 34.82 -11.96 -10.31
N THR A 2 35.00 -11.67 -9.03
CA THR A 2 34.33 -12.42 -7.95
C THR A 2 32.84 -12.25 -8.15
N THR A 3 32.10 -13.34 -8.34
CA THR A 3 30.64 -13.31 -8.37
C THR A 3 30.14 -12.74 -7.04
N GLY A 4 29.24 -11.76 -7.08
CA GLY A 4 28.71 -11.11 -5.88
C GLY A 4 27.94 -12.11 -5.01
N THR A 5 27.90 -11.86 -3.69
CA THR A 5 27.20 -12.72 -2.71
C THR A 5 25.75 -12.97 -3.12
N THR A 6 25.07 -11.94 -3.64
CA THR A 6 23.70 -12.04 -4.14
C THR A 6 23.55 -13.03 -5.29
N GLU A 7 24.46 -13.00 -6.27
CA GLU A 7 24.43 -13.93 -7.40
C GLU A 7 24.61 -15.38 -6.93
N GLN A 8 25.51 -15.62 -5.98
CA GLN A 8 25.77 -16.96 -5.43
C GLN A 8 24.57 -17.50 -4.66
N LEU A 9 24.02 -16.72 -3.72
CA LEU A 9 22.93 -17.16 -2.86
C LEU A 9 21.61 -17.32 -3.62
N LEU A 10 21.29 -16.39 -4.52
CA LEU A 10 20.03 -16.42 -5.27
C LEU A 10 20.05 -17.36 -6.48
N ALA A 11 21.23 -17.78 -6.98
CA ALA A 11 21.32 -18.76 -8.06
C ALA A 11 20.71 -20.13 -7.68
N SER A 12 20.66 -20.44 -6.38
CA SER A 12 20.01 -21.66 -5.86
C SER A 12 18.48 -21.63 -5.98
N LEU A 13 17.87 -20.45 -6.14
CA LEU A 13 16.43 -20.27 -6.20
C LEU A 13 15.96 -20.08 -7.66
N PRO A 14 15.15 -21.01 -8.22
CA PRO A 14 14.77 -21.00 -9.62
C PRO A 14 14.16 -19.67 -10.09
N GLY A 15 14.75 -19.06 -11.13
CA GLY A 15 14.25 -17.84 -11.77
C GLY A 15 14.39 -16.54 -10.95
N THR A 16 14.79 -16.61 -9.69
CA THR A 16 14.83 -15.49 -8.74
C THR A 16 15.78 -14.40 -9.19
N LEU A 17 17.02 -14.74 -9.56
CA LEU A 17 18.03 -13.78 -10.03
C LEU A 17 17.58 -13.04 -11.30
N ASN A 18 16.92 -13.74 -12.23
CA ASN A 18 16.40 -13.12 -13.45
C ASN A 18 15.25 -12.15 -13.16
N ASN A 19 14.41 -12.47 -12.18
CA ASN A 19 13.34 -11.60 -11.72
C ASN A 19 13.88 -10.36 -11.00
N LEU A 20 14.93 -10.50 -10.18
CA LEU A 20 15.63 -9.38 -9.54
C LEU A 20 16.17 -8.41 -10.60
N ARG A 21 16.92 -8.93 -11.57
CA ARG A 21 17.47 -8.12 -12.67
C ARG A 21 16.39 -7.49 -13.54
N ARG A 22 15.19 -8.09 -13.64
CA ARG A 22 14.03 -7.48 -14.31
C ARG A 22 13.45 -6.32 -13.50
N ALA A 23 13.33 -6.48 -12.18
CA ALA A 23 12.90 -5.41 -11.28
C ALA A 23 13.91 -4.25 -11.32
N ASP A 24 15.22 -4.53 -11.40
CA ASP A 24 16.25 -3.52 -11.54
C ASP A 24 16.18 -2.76 -12.86
N ARG A 25 15.95 -3.42 -13.98
CA ARG A 25 15.73 -2.72 -15.26
C ARG A 25 14.51 -1.79 -15.18
N LEU A 26 13.46 -2.22 -14.49
CA LEU A 26 12.29 -1.38 -14.27
C LEU A 26 12.64 -0.20 -13.36
N TRP A 27 13.36 -0.41 -12.27
CA TRP A 27 13.82 0.65 -11.37
C TRP A 27 14.73 1.67 -12.09
N GLU A 28 15.68 1.19 -12.88
CA GLU A 28 16.57 2.03 -13.69
C GLU A 28 15.78 2.92 -14.65
N SER A 29 14.69 2.41 -15.24
CA SER A 29 13.82 3.20 -16.10
C SER A 29 13.02 4.29 -15.35
N TYR A 30 12.77 4.11 -14.04
CA TYR A 30 12.24 5.16 -13.17
C TYR A 30 13.30 6.23 -12.90
N LYS A 31 14.52 5.82 -12.51
CA LYS A 31 15.63 6.72 -12.21
C LYS A 31 16.05 7.58 -13.40
N THR A 32 16.19 6.96 -14.57
CA THR A 32 16.62 7.63 -15.82
C THR A 32 15.50 8.38 -16.54
N ARG A 33 14.25 8.25 -16.08
CA ARG A 33 13.06 8.84 -16.72
C ARG A 33 12.91 8.45 -18.19
N SER A 34 13.40 7.27 -18.56
CA SER A 34 13.42 6.75 -19.94
C SER A 34 12.14 6.02 -20.34
N ARG A 35 11.18 5.89 -19.42
CA ARG A 35 9.92 5.17 -19.66
C ARG A 35 9.00 5.94 -20.61
N PRO A 36 8.46 5.29 -21.67
CA PRO A 36 7.39 5.89 -22.44
C PRO A 36 6.13 6.01 -21.57
N VAL A 37 5.41 7.12 -21.70
CA VAL A 37 4.09 7.26 -21.10
C VAL A 37 3.12 6.43 -21.93
N PRO A 38 2.48 5.39 -21.36
CA PRO A 38 1.53 4.58 -22.10
C PRO A 38 0.32 5.42 -22.53
N ASN A 39 -0.24 5.10 -23.70
CA ASN A 39 -1.51 5.65 -24.17
C ASN A 39 -2.50 4.50 -24.36
N VAL A 40 -3.02 3.99 -23.25
CA VAL A 40 -3.89 2.81 -23.19
C VAL A 40 -5.37 3.15 -23.03
N ILE A 41 -5.71 4.35 -22.54
CA ILE A 41 -7.08 4.86 -22.47
C ILE A 41 -7.32 5.89 -23.56
N THR A 42 -8.36 5.67 -24.35
CA THR A 42 -8.88 6.62 -25.33
C THR A 42 -10.35 6.92 -25.06
N THR A 43 -10.93 7.89 -25.77
CA THR A 43 -12.34 8.28 -25.62
C THR A 43 -13.05 8.27 -26.97
N ALA A 44 -14.27 7.78 -27.01
CA ALA A 44 -15.15 7.82 -28.16
C ALA A 44 -16.45 8.58 -27.82
N SER A 45 -17.05 9.23 -28.82
CA SER A 45 -18.32 9.96 -28.68
C SER A 45 -19.55 9.09 -28.94
N THR A 46 -19.38 7.92 -29.57
CA THR A 46 -20.46 6.97 -29.84
C THR A 46 -20.73 6.10 -28.63
N PRO A 47 -22.00 5.81 -28.27
CA PRO A 47 -22.30 4.83 -27.24
C PRO A 47 -21.98 3.40 -27.72
N LEU A 48 -21.71 2.51 -26.77
CA LEU A 48 -21.75 1.06 -26.98
C LEU A 48 -23.20 0.60 -27.20
N GLU A 49 -23.42 -0.48 -27.93
CA GLU A 49 -24.77 -1.07 -28.11
C GLU A 49 -25.39 -1.43 -26.76
N SER A 50 -24.68 -2.24 -25.97
CA SER A 50 -25.02 -2.55 -24.58
C SER A 50 -23.80 -3.11 -23.85
N PRO A 51 -23.46 -2.63 -22.63
CA PRO A 51 -22.40 -3.25 -21.84
C PRO A 51 -22.74 -4.65 -21.34
N ASP A 52 -21.84 -5.61 -21.57
CA ASP A 52 -21.96 -7.00 -21.13
C ASP A 52 -21.89 -7.13 -19.59
N TRP A 53 -21.09 -6.26 -18.97
CA TRP A 53 -20.82 -6.26 -17.53
C TRP A 53 -21.23 -4.95 -16.88
N ASP A 54 -21.58 -5.01 -15.59
CA ASP A 54 -21.73 -3.80 -14.79
C ASP A 54 -20.35 -3.30 -14.33
N VAL A 55 -19.48 -4.23 -13.96
CA VAL A 55 -18.10 -3.94 -13.53
C VAL A 55 -17.12 -4.90 -14.18
N VAL A 56 -16.00 -4.35 -14.70
CA VAL A 56 -14.81 -5.14 -15.01
C VAL A 56 -13.66 -4.63 -14.14
N ILE A 57 -13.04 -5.54 -13.39
CA ILE A 57 -11.87 -5.26 -12.55
C ILE A 57 -10.62 -5.75 -13.27
N CYS A 58 -9.67 -4.85 -13.49
CA CYS A 58 -8.37 -5.15 -14.08
C CYS A 58 -7.34 -5.36 -12.95
N GLY A 59 -6.87 -6.60 -12.77
CA GLY A 59 -5.93 -6.97 -11.69
C GLY A 59 -6.63 -7.72 -10.56
N GLY A 60 -6.24 -8.98 -10.35
CA GLY A 60 -7.00 -9.92 -9.52
C GLY A 60 -6.55 -10.03 -8.07
N THR A 61 -5.28 -9.79 -7.78
CA THR A 61 -4.68 -10.12 -6.46
C THR A 61 -5.44 -9.49 -5.29
N LEU A 62 -5.61 -8.16 -5.30
CA LEU A 62 -6.48 -7.47 -4.33
C LEU A 62 -7.89 -7.25 -4.91
N GLY A 63 -8.02 -7.24 -6.24
CA GLY A 63 -9.29 -7.02 -6.92
C GLY A 63 -10.34 -8.08 -6.64
N ILE A 64 -9.95 -9.31 -6.27
CA ILE A 64 -10.89 -10.38 -5.92
C ILE A 64 -11.71 -10.06 -4.67
N MET A 65 -11.17 -9.29 -3.72
CA MET A 65 -11.89 -8.87 -2.51
C MET A 65 -13.03 -7.93 -2.88
N LEU A 66 -12.72 -6.89 -3.67
CA LEU A 66 -13.73 -5.94 -4.14
C LEU A 66 -14.72 -6.59 -5.12
N GLY A 67 -14.22 -7.43 -6.02
CA GLY A 67 -15.06 -8.18 -6.96
C GLY A 67 -16.03 -9.11 -6.25
N GLY A 68 -15.56 -9.86 -5.24
CA GLY A 68 -16.40 -10.70 -4.39
C GLY A 68 -17.51 -9.89 -3.72
N ALA A 69 -17.16 -8.76 -3.11
CA ALA A 69 -18.14 -7.92 -2.43
C ALA A 69 -19.20 -7.34 -3.38
N LEU A 70 -18.80 -6.92 -4.58
CA LEU A 70 -19.72 -6.39 -5.59
C LEU A 70 -20.64 -7.45 -6.20
N VAL A 71 -20.13 -8.67 -6.46
CA VAL A 71 -20.96 -9.79 -6.95
C VAL A 71 -22.02 -10.15 -5.91
N ARG A 72 -21.67 -10.16 -4.62
CA ARG A 72 -22.62 -10.41 -3.53
C ARG A 72 -23.75 -9.37 -3.45
N GLN A 73 -23.51 -8.16 -3.93
CA GLN A 73 -24.55 -7.14 -4.07
C GLN A 73 -25.40 -7.28 -5.35
N GLY A 74 -25.18 -8.34 -6.13
CA GLY A 74 -25.96 -8.66 -7.33
C GLY A 74 -25.44 -8.03 -8.62
N TRP A 75 -24.24 -7.44 -8.64
CA TRP A 75 -23.65 -6.88 -9.86
C TRP A 75 -23.03 -7.96 -10.75
N ARG A 76 -23.15 -7.80 -12.08
CA ARG A 76 -22.41 -8.64 -13.02
C ARG A 76 -20.96 -8.16 -13.08
N VAL A 77 -20.06 -8.91 -12.44
CA VAL A 77 -18.64 -8.57 -12.36
C VAL A 77 -17.80 -9.58 -13.13
N ALA A 78 -16.94 -9.06 -14.00
CA ALA A 78 -15.82 -9.81 -14.54
C ALA A 78 -14.49 -9.30 -13.94
N LEU A 79 -13.56 -10.21 -13.71
CA LEU A 79 -12.22 -9.90 -13.25
C LEU A 79 -11.22 -10.46 -14.25
N ILE A 80 -10.34 -9.60 -14.77
CA ILE A 80 -9.25 -10.01 -15.66
C ILE A 80 -7.92 -10.03 -14.89
N GLU A 81 -7.14 -11.08 -15.12
CA GLU A 81 -5.79 -11.23 -14.58
C GLU A 81 -4.85 -11.71 -15.69
N ARG A 82 -3.67 -11.09 -15.80
CA ARG A 82 -2.69 -11.42 -16.83
C ARG A 82 -2.12 -12.83 -16.62
N GLY A 83 -1.98 -13.26 -15.38
CA GLY A 83 -1.54 -14.60 -15.02
C GLY A 83 -2.68 -15.47 -14.50
N MET A 84 -2.30 -16.54 -13.81
CA MET A 84 -3.20 -17.23 -12.89
C MET A 84 -3.38 -16.39 -11.63
N LEU A 85 -4.61 -16.20 -11.18
CA LEU A 85 -4.90 -15.56 -9.90
C LEU A 85 -4.58 -16.56 -8.79
N ARG A 86 -3.41 -16.38 -8.17
CA ARG A 86 -2.94 -17.21 -7.06
C ARG A 86 -2.14 -16.35 -6.09
N GLY A 87 -2.29 -16.64 -4.80
CA GLY A 87 -1.44 -16.06 -3.77
C GLY A 87 0.03 -16.49 -3.93
N ARG A 88 0.93 -15.70 -3.37
CA ARG A 88 2.34 -16.09 -3.22
C ARG A 88 2.49 -16.86 -1.92
N ASP A 89 3.50 -17.72 -1.83
CA ASP A 89 3.80 -18.46 -0.58
C ASP A 89 4.35 -17.55 0.53
N GLN A 90 4.61 -16.26 0.23
CA GLN A 90 4.98 -15.27 1.23
C GLN A 90 3.75 -14.78 1.97
N GLU A 91 3.77 -14.90 3.30
CA GLU A 91 2.75 -14.36 4.19
C GLU A 91 2.60 -12.83 4.09
N TRP A 92 1.38 -12.34 4.27
CA TRP A 92 1.06 -10.92 4.42
C TRP A 92 0.80 -10.59 5.89
N ASN A 93 1.61 -9.67 6.44
CA ASN A 93 1.46 -9.20 7.81
C ASN A 93 0.33 -8.16 7.92
N ILE A 94 -0.56 -8.34 8.90
CA ILE A 94 -1.72 -7.48 9.14
C ILE A 94 -2.19 -7.57 10.59
N SER A 95 -3.05 -6.65 11.03
CA SER A 95 -3.67 -6.69 12.37
C SER A 95 -5.01 -7.44 12.31
N ARG A 96 -5.37 -8.16 13.39
CA ARG A 96 -6.61 -8.97 13.45
C ARG A 96 -7.87 -8.19 13.10
N LYS A 97 -7.99 -6.95 13.60
CA LYS A 97 -9.15 -6.07 13.35
C LYS A 97 -9.40 -5.87 11.85
N GLU A 98 -8.34 -5.67 11.06
CA GLU A 98 -8.45 -5.34 9.64
C GLU A 98 -9.00 -6.50 8.81
N LEU A 99 -8.79 -7.74 9.25
CA LEU A 99 -9.29 -8.94 8.57
C LEU A 99 -10.79 -9.16 8.74
N GLN A 100 -11.39 -8.60 9.80
CA GLN A 100 -12.79 -8.81 10.15
C GLN A 100 -13.74 -8.38 9.02
N VAL A 101 -13.37 -7.35 8.25
CA VAL A 101 -14.14 -6.86 7.10
C VAL A 101 -14.42 -7.95 6.06
N LEU A 102 -13.54 -8.95 5.92
CA LEU A 102 -13.75 -10.07 4.98
C LEU A 102 -14.89 -10.99 5.43
N VAL A 103 -15.10 -11.10 6.75
CA VAL A 103 -16.21 -11.85 7.32
C VAL A 103 -17.48 -11.01 7.34
N ASP A 104 -17.37 -9.72 7.68
CA ASP A 104 -18.52 -8.79 7.72
C ASP A 104 -19.16 -8.60 6.34
N LEU A 105 -18.36 -8.65 5.28
CA LEU A 105 -18.82 -8.66 3.88
C LEU A 105 -19.17 -10.06 3.36
N GLU A 106 -19.13 -11.08 4.23
CA GLU A 106 -19.41 -12.47 3.91
C GLU A 106 -18.60 -13.00 2.71
N LEU A 107 -17.35 -12.54 2.59
CA LEU A 107 -16.37 -13.03 1.62
C LEU A 107 -15.69 -14.31 2.10
N LEU A 108 -15.53 -14.42 3.42
CA LEU A 108 -15.02 -15.57 4.15
C LEU A 108 -15.96 -15.91 5.30
N THR A 109 -15.98 -17.17 5.70
CA THR A 109 -16.51 -17.54 7.02
C THR A 109 -15.47 -17.24 8.11
N ALA A 110 -15.89 -17.19 9.37
CA ALA A 110 -14.94 -17.09 10.49
C ALA A 110 -13.93 -18.26 10.49
N ALA A 111 -14.38 -19.47 10.11
CA ALA A 111 -13.50 -20.63 10.01
C ALA A 111 -12.50 -20.51 8.84
N ASP A 112 -12.91 -19.94 7.71
CA ASP A 112 -11.99 -19.65 6.60
C ASP A 112 -10.96 -18.60 7.00
N LEU A 113 -11.36 -17.57 7.74
CA LEU A 113 -10.44 -16.56 8.22
C LEU A 113 -9.38 -17.17 9.15
N GLU A 114 -9.78 -17.95 10.16
CA GLU A 114 -8.83 -18.60 11.06
C GLU A 114 -7.90 -19.57 10.32
N ALA A 115 -8.40 -20.29 9.31
CA ALA A 115 -7.57 -21.17 8.49
C ALA A 115 -6.60 -20.41 7.56
N ALA A 116 -6.88 -19.15 7.23
CA ALA A 116 -5.99 -18.30 6.45
C ALA A 116 -4.82 -17.75 7.28
N ILE A 117 -4.94 -17.71 8.61
CA ILE A 117 -3.88 -17.25 9.50
C ILE A 117 -2.81 -18.35 9.60
N ALA A 118 -1.62 -18.06 9.09
CA ALA A 118 -0.47 -18.97 9.14
C ALA A 118 0.34 -18.79 10.42
N THR A 119 0.50 -17.54 10.86
CA THR A 119 1.28 -17.17 12.04
C THR A 119 0.59 -16.07 12.82
N GLU A 120 0.74 -16.11 14.14
CA GLU A 120 0.36 -15.04 15.06
C GLU A 120 1.45 -14.97 16.12
N TYR A 121 1.98 -13.79 16.39
CA TYR A 121 3.08 -13.60 17.33
C TYR A 121 2.83 -12.34 18.16
N ASN A 122 3.46 -12.25 19.32
CA ASN A 122 3.56 -11.04 20.14
C ASN A 122 4.75 -11.20 21.10
N PRO A 123 5.44 -10.10 21.46
CA PRO A 123 5.30 -8.76 20.90
C PRO A 123 5.99 -8.60 19.54
N ALA A 124 5.69 -7.51 18.84
CA ALA A 124 6.55 -6.94 17.82
C ALA A 124 7.39 -5.80 18.41
N TRP A 125 8.59 -5.56 17.88
CA TRP A 125 9.51 -4.56 18.44
C TRP A 125 9.77 -3.39 17.48
N VAL A 126 9.86 -2.19 18.06
CA VAL A 126 10.46 -1.01 17.41
C VAL A 126 11.80 -0.72 18.06
N LYS A 127 12.88 -0.66 17.26
CA LYS A 127 14.27 -0.65 17.74
C LYS A 127 15.13 0.40 17.01
N PHE A 128 15.85 1.21 17.79
CA PHE A 128 16.85 2.17 17.30
C PHE A 128 18.09 2.15 18.19
N PRO A 129 19.29 2.52 17.70
CA PRO A 129 20.49 2.58 18.52
C PRO A 129 20.35 3.61 19.63
N ASP A 130 20.88 3.27 20.81
CA ASP A 130 20.86 4.12 22.02
C ASP A 130 19.46 4.58 22.46
N GLY A 131 18.41 3.96 21.91
CA GLY A 131 17.00 4.27 22.15
C GLY A 131 16.31 3.27 23.06
N MET A 132 15.05 3.54 23.39
CA MET A 132 14.19 2.58 24.05
C MET A 132 13.74 1.51 23.05
N GLU A 133 13.87 0.23 23.41
CA GLU A 133 13.18 -0.85 22.70
C GLU A 133 11.70 -0.83 23.09
N ILE A 134 10.82 -0.67 22.10
CA ILE A 134 9.39 -0.51 22.32
C ILE A 134 8.70 -1.79 21.88
N ALA A 135 8.10 -2.51 22.84
CA ALA A 135 7.22 -3.62 22.56
C ALA A 135 5.83 -3.10 22.16
N VAL A 136 5.26 -3.67 21.10
CA VAL A 136 3.87 -3.45 20.70
C VAL A 136 3.18 -4.77 20.48
N GLU A 137 1.91 -4.83 20.87
CA GLU A 137 1.06 -6.00 20.68
C GLU A 137 -0.03 -5.70 19.66
N ASP A 138 -0.41 -6.71 18.89
CA ASP A 138 -1.56 -6.69 17.97
C ASP A 138 -1.45 -5.69 16.80
N VAL A 139 -0.22 -5.41 16.37
CA VAL A 139 0.08 -4.54 15.21
C VAL A 139 0.88 -5.33 14.18
N LEU A 140 0.28 -5.55 13.00
CA LEU A 140 0.85 -6.37 11.91
C LEU A 140 1.32 -7.77 12.34
N ASN A 141 0.77 -8.26 13.44
CA ASN A 141 1.26 -9.42 14.19
C ASN A 141 0.73 -10.76 13.67
N ILE A 142 -0.14 -10.72 12.66
CA ILE A 142 -0.72 -11.90 12.01
C ILE A 142 -0.13 -12.02 10.61
N GLY A 143 0.50 -13.16 10.31
CA GLY A 143 0.87 -13.56 8.97
C GLY A 143 -0.25 -14.37 8.32
N VAL A 144 -0.85 -13.84 7.25
CA VAL A 144 -1.90 -14.51 6.48
C VAL A 144 -1.29 -15.24 5.29
N ASP A 145 -1.73 -16.47 5.05
CA ASP A 145 -1.39 -17.29 3.88
C ASP A 145 -2.18 -16.80 2.63
N PRO A 146 -1.53 -16.11 1.68
CA PRO A 146 -2.25 -15.59 0.51
C PRO A 146 -2.69 -16.69 -0.44
N VAL A 147 -2.03 -17.86 -0.44
CA VAL A 147 -2.42 -18.99 -1.30
C VAL A 147 -3.80 -19.47 -0.86
N TYR A 148 -3.97 -19.74 0.43
CA TYR A 148 -5.26 -20.15 0.99
C TYR A 148 -6.30 -19.02 0.89
N LEU A 149 -5.94 -17.82 1.32
CA LEU A 149 -6.84 -16.66 1.32
C LEU A 149 -7.43 -16.38 -0.07
N LEU A 150 -6.58 -16.26 -1.10
CA LEU A 150 -7.05 -15.92 -2.44
C LEU A 150 -7.82 -17.07 -3.08
N ASP A 151 -7.50 -18.33 -2.77
CA ASP A 151 -8.28 -19.48 -3.25
C ASP A 151 -9.71 -19.46 -2.68
N ARG A 152 -9.87 -19.17 -1.38
CA ARG A 152 -11.19 -19.01 -0.76
C ARG A 152 -11.97 -17.84 -1.32
N LEU A 153 -11.35 -16.67 -1.45
CA LEU A 153 -11.99 -15.50 -2.05
C LEU A 153 -12.41 -15.77 -3.51
N LYS A 154 -11.57 -16.48 -4.28
CA LYS A 154 -11.88 -16.93 -5.64
C LYS A 154 -13.08 -17.87 -5.65
N ALA A 155 -13.13 -18.85 -4.75
CA ALA A 155 -14.25 -19.77 -4.63
C ALA A 155 -15.56 -19.01 -4.31
N THR A 156 -15.54 -18.08 -3.36
CA THR A 156 -16.68 -17.24 -3.02
C THR A 156 -17.12 -16.39 -4.22
N PHE A 157 -16.20 -15.73 -4.92
CA PHE A 157 -16.51 -14.93 -6.10
C PHE A 157 -17.20 -15.74 -7.20
N LEU A 158 -16.67 -16.92 -7.53
CA LEU A 158 -17.23 -17.81 -8.55
C LEU A 158 -18.59 -18.37 -8.14
N ALA A 159 -18.74 -18.79 -6.88
CA ALA A 159 -19.98 -19.35 -6.35
C ALA A 159 -21.15 -18.34 -6.38
N ASN A 160 -20.85 -17.04 -6.27
CA ASN A 160 -21.85 -15.98 -6.37
C ASN A 160 -22.06 -15.46 -7.81
N GLY A 161 -21.45 -16.08 -8.82
CA GLY A 161 -21.67 -15.75 -10.24
C GLY A 161 -20.66 -14.78 -10.86
N GLY A 162 -19.59 -14.44 -10.14
CA GLY A 162 -18.48 -13.66 -10.69
C GLY A 162 -17.75 -14.40 -11.80
N LYS A 163 -17.27 -13.68 -12.82
CA LYS A 163 -16.51 -14.27 -13.92
C LYS A 163 -15.02 -13.94 -13.81
N LEU A 164 -14.22 -14.96 -13.52
CA LEU A 164 -12.76 -14.83 -13.53
C LEU A 164 -12.20 -15.20 -14.92
N LEU A 165 -11.38 -14.31 -15.46
CA LEU A 165 -10.70 -14.44 -16.76
C LEU A 165 -9.19 -14.38 -16.50
N GLU A 166 -8.61 -15.54 -16.21
CA GLU A 166 -7.16 -15.71 -16.00
C GLU A 166 -6.44 -15.78 -17.35
N GLN A 167 -5.13 -15.47 -17.36
CA GLN A 167 -4.32 -15.42 -18.58
C GLN A 167 -4.89 -14.47 -19.64
N MET A 168 -5.54 -13.39 -19.19
CA MET A 168 -6.14 -12.36 -20.01
C MET A 168 -5.53 -11.00 -19.64
N ALA A 169 -4.58 -10.55 -20.45
CA ALA A 169 -3.85 -9.32 -20.24
C ALA A 169 -4.65 -8.11 -20.71
N PHE A 170 -4.75 -7.07 -19.89
CA PHE A 170 -5.21 -5.75 -20.34
C PHE A 170 -4.22 -5.16 -21.36
N THR A 171 -4.71 -4.66 -22.49
CA THR A 171 -3.89 -4.00 -23.52
C THR A 171 -4.34 -2.57 -23.81
N GLY A 172 -5.61 -2.23 -23.56
CA GLY A 172 -6.13 -0.88 -23.71
C GLY A 172 -7.62 -0.79 -23.38
N ALA A 173 -8.18 0.43 -23.40
CA ALA A 173 -9.61 0.64 -23.30
C ALA A 173 -10.05 1.94 -24.00
N THR A 174 -11.30 1.93 -24.47
CA THR A 174 -11.98 3.09 -25.02
C THR A 174 -13.16 3.43 -24.13
N VAL A 175 -13.20 4.66 -23.61
CA VAL A 175 -14.30 5.17 -22.80
C VAL A 175 -15.37 5.74 -23.73
N HIS A 176 -16.59 5.24 -23.60
CA HIS A 176 -17.79 5.68 -24.31
C HIS A 176 -18.76 6.37 -23.34
N PRO A 177 -19.77 7.12 -23.84
CA PRO A 177 -20.75 7.79 -22.98
C PRO A 177 -21.48 6.86 -21.99
N ASN A 178 -21.76 5.61 -22.39
CA ASN A 178 -22.51 4.63 -21.61
C ASN A 178 -21.69 3.42 -21.11
N GLY A 179 -20.37 3.38 -21.34
CA GLY A 179 -19.55 2.25 -20.91
C GLY A 179 -18.08 2.37 -21.32
N VAL A 180 -17.34 1.28 -21.15
CA VAL A 180 -15.93 1.15 -21.52
C VAL A 180 -15.78 -0.14 -22.33
N ALA A 181 -15.16 -0.06 -23.50
CA ALA A 181 -14.70 -1.22 -24.25
C ALA A 181 -13.24 -1.50 -23.88
N ILE A 182 -12.98 -2.64 -23.25
CA ILE A 182 -11.68 -3.03 -22.72
C ILE A 182 -11.06 -4.03 -23.69
N ALA A 183 -9.96 -3.63 -24.31
CA ALA A 183 -9.13 -4.49 -25.13
C ALA A 183 -8.25 -5.37 -24.23
N THR A 184 -8.29 -6.67 -24.49
CA THR A 184 -7.52 -7.67 -23.77
C THR A 184 -6.84 -8.63 -24.75
N GLU A 185 -5.85 -9.37 -24.29
CA GLU A 185 -5.15 -10.39 -25.06
C GLU A 185 -5.03 -11.67 -24.23
N SER A 186 -5.33 -12.82 -24.83
CA SER A 186 -5.11 -14.14 -24.25
C SER A 186 -4.51 -15.06 -25.32
N ASP A 187 -3.37 -15.68 -25.03
CA ASP A 187 -2.63 -16.53 -25.97
C ASP A 187 -2.39 -15.88 -27.36
N GLY A 188 -2.08 -14.58 -27.37
CA GLY A 188 -1.87 -13.79 -28.59
C GLY A 188 -3.15 -13.48 -29.37
N THR A 189 -4.32 -13.85 -28.84
CA THR A 189 -5.63 -13.56 -29.43
C THR A 189 -6.24 -12.32 -28.76
N PRO A 190 -6.59 -11.28 -29.52
CA PRO A 190 -7.25 -10.11 -28.98
C PRO A 190 -8.73 -10.40 -28.66
N HIS A 191 -9.19 -9.90 -27.52
CA HIS A 191 -10.58 -9.97 -27.08
C HIS A 191 -11.06 -8.58 -26.64
N THR A 192 -12.37 -8.36 -26.61
CA THR A 192 -12.98 -7.14 -26.10
C THR A 192 -14.06 -7.47 -25.09
N LEU A 193 -14.01 -6.82 -23.94
CA LEU A 193 -15.05 -6.84 -22.92
C LEU A 193 -15.74 -5.48 -22.87
N THR A 194 -17.06 -5.43 -22.71
CA THR A 194 -17.76 -4.17 -22.52
C THR A 194 -18.33 -4.06 -21.10
N THR A 195 -18.18 -2.90 -20.47
CA THR A 195 -18.61 -2.69 -19.07
C THR A 195 -19.19 -1.30 -18.83
N ARG A 196 -20.04 -1.13 -17.82
CA ARG A 196 -20.50 0.21 -17.37
C ARG A 196 -19.42 0.95 -16.59
N LEU A 197 -18.64 0.23 -15.78
CA LEU A 197 -17.53 0.73 -14.95
C LEU A 197 -16.30 -0.19 -15.09
N MET A 198 -15.15 0.40 -15.36
CA MET A 198 -13.85 -0.28 -15.26
C MET A 198 -13.15 0.14 -13.96
N ILE A 199 -12.62 -0.82 -13.22
CA ILE A 199 -11.82 -0.57 -12.02
C ILE A 199 -10.39 -1.05 -12.27
N ASP A 200 -9.43 -0.12 -12.20
CA ASP A 200 -8.01 -0.42 -12.28
C ASP A 200 -7.46 -0.78 -10.90
N MET A 201 -7.05 -2.03 -10.76
CA MET A 201 -6.39 -2.64 -9.60
C MET A 201 -5.15 -3.45 -10.01
N MET A 202 -4.49 -3.07 -11.12
CA MET A 202 -3.29 -3.75 -11.65
C MET A 202 -2.01 -3.46 -10.86
N GLY A 203 -2.09 -2.64 -9.82
CA GLY A 203 -1.02 -2.37 -8.87
C GLY A 203 -0.19 -1.12 -9.21
N HIS A 204 0.93 -0.92 -8.50
CA HIS A 204 1.81 0.26 -8.63
C HIS A 204 2.27 0.57 -10.06
N PHE A 205 2.35 -0.46 -10.91
CA PHE A 205 2.83 -0.35 -12.28
C PHE A 205 1.70 -0.34 -13.32
N SER A 206 0.46 -0.06 -12.90
CA SER A 206 -0.67 0.06 -13.83
C SER A 206 -0.37 1.01 -14.99
N PRO A 207 -0.55 0.58 -16.26
CA PRO A 207 -0.38 1.47 -17.41
C PRO A 207 -1.44 2.58 -17.44
N ILE A 208 -2.64 2.35 -16.89
CA ILE A 208 -3.70 3.35 -16.81
C ILE A 208 -3.31 4.45 -15.82
N ALA A 209 -2.82 4.06 -14.64
CA ALA A 209 -2.33 5.01 -13.63
C ALA A 209 -1.12 5.81 -14.15
N GLN A 210 -0.19 5.15 -14.87
CA GLN A 210 0.95 5.83 -15.51
C GLN A 210 0.51 6.85 -16.55
N GLN A 211 -0.49 6.52 -17.39
CA GLN A 211 -1.07 7.46 -18.36
C GLN A 211 -1.73 8.65 -17.65
N ALA A 212 -2.53 8.41 -16.60
CA ALA A 212 -3.20 9.45 -15.83
C ALA A 212 -2.19 10.39 -15.15
N ARG A 213 -1.05 9.86 -14.69
CA ARG A 213 0.06 10.62 -14.10
C ARG A 213 0.97 11.29 -15.14
N LYS A 214 0.78 11.06 -16.45
CA LYS A 214 1.50 11.72 -17.55
C LYS A 214 3.04 11.70 -17.41
N GLY A 215 3.59 10.57 -16.93
CA GLY A 215 5.03 10.44 -16.73
C GLY A 215 5.60 11.16 -15.51
N GLN A 216 4.76 11.59 -14.56
CA GLN A 216 5.22 12.17 -13.29
C GLN A 216 6.19 11.21 -12.57
N THR A 217 7.33 11.76 -12.13
CA THR A 217 8.27 11.06 -11.25
C THR A 217 7.63 10.86 -9.87
N PRO A 218 7.77 9.69 -9.23
CA PRO A 218 7.31 9.52 -7.85
C PRO A 218 7.99 10.53 -6.93
N ASP A 219 7.24 10.99 -5.92
CA ASP A 219 7.77 11.89 -4.89
C ASP A 219 8.72 11.17 -3.93
N ALA A 220 8.53 9.86 -3.77
CA ALA A 220 9.41 8.96 -3.03
C ALA A 220 9.23 7.51 -3.50
N VAL A 221 10.21 6.68 -3.19
CA VAL A 221 10.23 5.25 -3.51
C VAL A 221 10.72 4.50 -2.27
N CYS A 222 10.00 3.46 -1.86
CA CYS A 222 10.55 2.47 -0.94
C CYS A 222 11.16 1.34 -1.76
N MET A 223 12.44 1.06 -1.55
CA MET A 223 13.11 -0.13 -2.06
C MET A 223 13.17 -1.16 -0.95
N VAL A 224 12.81 -2.41 -1.26
CA VAL A 224 12.87 -3.50 -0.30
C VAL A 224 13.52 -4.72 -0.92
N VAL A 225 14.31 -5.42 -0.12
CA VAL A 225 14.85 -6.76 -0.38
C VAL A 225 14.72 -7.60 0.88
N GLY A 226 14.70 -8.91 0.77
CA GLY A 226 14.60 -9.77 1.93
C GLY A 226 14.51 -11.24 1.57
N THR A 227 14.52 -12.09 2.59
CA THR A 227 14.31 -13.53 2.42
C THR A 227 13.43 -14.10 3.50
N CYS A 228 12.84 -15.26 3.20
CA CYS A 228 12.36 -16.17 4.23
C CYS A 228 13.33 -17.35 4.29
N ALA A 229 13.80 -17.67 5.50
CA ALA A 229 14.75 -18.74 5.71
C ALA A 229 14.51 -19.49 7.01
N GLU A 230 14.90 -20.75 7.03
CA GLU A 230 15.03 -21.57 8.24
C GLU A 230 16.43 -21.42 8.84
N GLY A 231 16.60 -21.75 10.12
CA GLY A 231 17.90 -21.78 10.80
C GLY A 231 18.14 -20.63 11.79
N PHE A 232 17.18 -19.72 11.96
CA PHE A 232 17.25 -18.68 13.00
C PHE A 232 17.09 -19.27 14.42
N PRO A 233 17.83 -18.76 15.42
CA PRO A 233 17.81 -19.28 16.78
C PRO A 233 16.53 -18.91 17.56
N GLU A 234 15.98 -17.71 17.35
CA GLU A 234 14.75 -17.21 17.98
C GLU A 234 13.73 -16.79 16.92
N ASN A 235 12.46 -17.18 17.10
CA ASN A 235 11.41 -16.88 16.12
C ASN A 235 10.00 -16.71 16.72
N GLU A 236 9.91 -16.34 18.00
CA GLU A 236 8.63 -16.16 18.69
C GLU A 236 8.13 -14.71 18.65
N THR A 237 9.02 -13.74 18.38
CA THR A 237 8.70 -12.31 18.31
C THR A 237 9.08 -11.73 16.96
N GLY A 238 8.51 -10.57 16.61
CA GLY A 238 8.83 -9.84 15.39
C GLY A 238 9.57 -8.52 15.65
N ASP A 239 10.25 -8.01 14.63
CA ASP A 239 10.73 -6.63 14.57
C ASP A 239 9.83 -5.89 13.58
N LEU A 240 8.96 -5.02 14.08
CA LEU A 240 8.04 -4.23 13.26
C LEU A 240 8.76 -3.09 12.54
N PHE A 241 9.71 -2.46 13.22
CA PHE A 241 10.48 -1.36 12.64
C PHE A 241 11.80 -1.20 13.38
N ALA A 242 12.88 -1.66 12.78
CA ALA A 242 14.22 -1.58 13.33
C ALA A 242 15.15 -0.77 12.43
N SER A 243 16.13 -0.10 13.02
CA SER A 243 17.30 0.42 12.33
C SER A 243 18.46 0.36 13.30
N PHE A 244 19.62 -0.13 12.86
CA PHE A 244 20.79 -0.25 13.73
C PHE A 244 22.08 0.32 13.11
N THR A 245 22.07 0.62 11.80
CA THR A 245 23.22 1.19 11.11
C THR A 245 23.11 2.71 11.01
N PRO A 246 24.24 3.44 10.94
CA PRO A 246 24.23 4.82 10.49
C PRO A 246 23.78 4.92 9.03
N ILE A 247 23.61 6.15 8.54
CA ILE A 247 23.40 6.45 7.12
C ILE A 247 24.58 5.87 6.32
N GLN A 248 24.26 5.05 5.31
CA GLN A 248 25.20 4.38 4.42
C GLN A 248 24.69 4.52 2.98
N ASN A 249 25.58 4.75 2.00
CA ASN A 249 25.20 4.89 0.60
C ASN A 249 24.09 5.94 0.34
N GLN A 250 24.08 7.04 1.10
CA GLN A 250 23.00 8.05 1.13
C GLN A 250 21.60 7.47 1.37
N CYS A 251 21.53 6.36 2.11
CA CYS A 251 20.33 5.66 2.51
C CYS A 251 20.33 5.49 4.03
N GLN A 252 19.15 5.54 4.63
CA GLN A 252 18.95 4.94 5.96
C GLN A 252 18.36 3.55 5.74
N TYR A 253 18.99 2.55 6.34
CA TYR A 253 18.54 1.16 6.27
C TYR A 253 17.62 0.84 7.43
N PHE A 254 16.44 0.32 7.09
CA PHE A 254 15.41 -0.12 8.00
C PHE A 254 15.19 -1.62 7.83
N TRP A 255 14.79 -2.26 8.91
CA TRP A 255 14.61 -3.70 8.97
C TRP A 255 13.26 -4.06 9.57
N GLU A 256 12.71 -5.13 9.02
CA GLU A 256 11.55 -5.84 9.52
C GLU A 256 11.90 -7.32 9.66
N ALA A 257 11.33 -7.97 10.65
CA ALA A 257 11.48 -9.41 10.83
C ALA A 257 10.21 -10.03 11.40
N PHE A 258 9.70 -11.07 10.75
CA PHE A 258 8.43 -11.69 11.09
C PHE A 258 8.59 -13.21 11.18
N PRO A 259 8.09 -13.85 12.24
CA PRO A 259 7.84 -15.29 12.23
C PRO A 259 7.00 -15.68 11.02
N ALA A 260 7.36 -16.78 10.37
CA ALA A 260 6.68 -17.33 9.20
C ALA A 260 6.61 -18.86 9.30
N ARG A 261 5.70 -19.49 8.56
CA ARG A 261 5.54 -20.96 8.53
C ARG A 261 6.85 -21.69 8.18
N ASP A 262 7.61 -21.15 7.23
CA ASP A 262 8.86 -21.73 6.74
C ASP A 262 10.11 -21.06 7.37
N GLY A 263 10.01 -20.65 8.64
CA GLY A 263 11.11 -20.03 9.39
C GLY A 263 10.84 -18.56 9.70
N ARG A 264 11.75 -17.67 9.31
CA ARG A 264 11.62 -16.23 9.58
C ARG A 264 11.77 -15.45 8.29
N THR A 265 10.88 -14.50 8.07
CA THR A 265 11.01 -13.52 7.00
C THR A 265 11.73 -12.29 7.54
N THR A 266 12.79 -11.84 6.87
CA THR A 266 13.48 -10.60 7.19
C THR A 266 13.59 -9.71 5.96
N TYR A 267 13.33 -8.43 6.14
CA TYR A 267 13.41 -7.41 5.09
C TYR A 267 14.43 -6.34 5.47
N LEU A 268 15.17 -5.88 4.46
CA LEU A 268 15.89 -4.62 4.46
C LEU A 268 15.19 -3.68 3.49
N PHE A 269 14.85 -2.48 3.95
CA PHE A 269 14.25 -1.45 3.10
C PHE A 269 14.83 -0.06 3.35
N THR A 270 14.64 0.82 2.37
CA THR A 270 15.09 2.21 2.41
C THR A 270 14.15 3.11 1.61
N TYR A 271 14.01 4.36 2.05
CA TYR A 271 13.26 5.40 1.34
C TYR A 271 14.21 6.28 0.54
N VAL A 272 13.95 6.38 -0.77
CA VAL A 272 14.77 7.12 -1.72
C VAL A 272 13.91 7.98 -2.64
N ASP A 273 14.55 8.96 -3.29
CA ASP A 273 14.01 9.60 -4.49
C ASP A 273 14.34 8.74 -5.73
N ALA A 274 13.90 9.18 -6.92
CA ALA A 274 14.22 8.51 -8.19
C ALA A 274 15.43 9.14 -8.90
N GLU A 275 16.49 9.50 -8.16
CA GLU A 275 17.73 10.01 -8.76
C GLU A 275 18.58 8.88 -9.41
N PRO A 276 19.27 9.12 -10.54
CA PRO A 276 20.09 8.11 -11.24
C PRO A 276 21.13 7.39 -10.38
N SER A 277 21.72 8.11 -9.41
CA SER A 277 22.77 7.59 -8.52
C SER A 277 22.26 6.66 -7.42
N ARG A 278 20.94 6.48 -7.27
CA ARG A 278 20.38 5.55 -6.29
C ARG A 278 20.76 4.11 -6.60
N PRO A 279 20.98 3.28 -5.57
CA PRO A 279 21.41 1.89 -5.74
C PRO A 279 20.39 1.07 -6.53
N SER A 280 20.84 -0.05 -7.08
CA SER A 280 19.96 -1.12 -7.57
C SER A 280 19.40 -1.95 -6.41
N LEU A 281 18.41 -2.80 -6.68
CA LEU A 281 17.92 -3.83 -5.77
C LEU A 281 18.99 -4.91 -5.57
N GLU A 282 19.80 -5.23 -6.58
CA GLU A 282 20.95 -6.14 -6.44
C GLU A 282 21.99 -5.56 -5.46
N ASP A 283 22.33 -4.26 -5.55
CA ASP A 283 23.20 -3.58 -4.57
C ASP A 283 22.59 -3.58 -3.16
N LEU A 284 21.29 -3.36 -3.04
CA LEU A 284 20.58 -3.40 -1.75
C LEU A 284 20.60 -4.81 -1.15
N PHE A 285 20.53 -5.85 -1.98
CA PHE A 285 20.65 -7.24 -1.53
C PHE A 285 22.05 -7.57 -1.01
N ASP A 286 23.10 -7.05 -1.63
CA ASP A 286 24.46 -7.21 -1.12
C ASP A 286 24.60 -6.61 0.29
N GLU A 287 23.97 -5.47 0.54
CA GLU A 287 23.90 -4.87 1.88
C GLU A 287 23.04 -5.71 2.85
N TYR A 288 21.93 -6.28 2.39
CA TYR A 288 21.13 -7.22 3.18
C TYR A 288 21.96 -8.40 3.66
N TRP A 289 22.71 -9.06 2.76
CA TRP A 289 23.56 -10.19 3.13
C TRP A 289 24.69 -9.80 4.08
N ARG A 290 25.28 -8.62 3.87
CA ARG A 290 26.36 -8.10 4.71
C ARG A 290 25.89 -7.84 6.15
N LEU A 291 24.68 -7.34 6.32
CA LEU A 291 24.15 -6.85 7.59
C LEU A 291 23.26 -7.85 8.34
N LEU A 292 22.64 -8.81 7.65
CA LEU A 292 21.76 -9.81 8.25
C LEU A 292 22.40 -10.56 9.44
N PRO A 293 23.70 -10.94 9.39
CA PRO A 293 24.32 -11.63 10.52
C PRO A 293 24.40 -10.82 11.80
N GLU A 294 24.67 -9.52 11.68
CA GLU A 294 24.67 -8.59 12.82
C GLU A 294 23.23 -8.35 13.30
N TYR A 295 22.30 -8.13 12.38
CA TYR A 295 20.91 -7.85 12.68
C TYR A 295 20.22 -8.98 13.47
N GLN A 296 20.40 -10.22 13.04
CA GLN A 296 19.70 -11.39 13.59
C GLN A 296 20.60 -12.30 14.43
N SER A 297 21.85 -11.88 14.68
CA SER A 297 22.84 -12.66 15.46
C SER A 297 23.00 -14.10 14.96
N VAL A 298 23.04 -14.28 13.64
CA VAL A 298 23.08 -15.60 12.97
C VAL A 298 24.06 -15.60 11.82
N SER A 299 24.77 -16.70 11.58
CA SER A 299 25.66 -16.77 10.41
C SER A 299 24.91 -17.21 9.16
N LEU A 300 25.28 -16.68 7.98
CA LEU A 300 24.57 -16.98 6.72
C LEU A 300 24.64 -18.48 6.35
N ASP A 301 25.72 -19.18 6.70
CA ASP A 301 25.88 -20.62 6.45
C ASP A 301 24.93 -21.50 7.28
N GLN A 302 24.30 -20.93 8.32
CA GLN A 302 23.27 -21.60 9.12
C GLN A 302 21.87 -21.45 8.52
N LEU A 303 21.70 -20.54 7.54
CA LEU A 303 20.40 -20.22 6.98
C LEU A 303 20.11 -21.05 5.73
N THR A 304 18.94 -21.67 5.70
CA THR A 304 18.40 -22.30 4.49
C THR A 304 17.38 -21.37 3.85
N ILE A 305 17.80 -20.64 2.83
CA ILE A 305 16.94 -19.69 2.12
C ILE A 305 15.84 -20.44 1.36
N LYS A 306 14.58 -20.13 1.68
CA LYS A 306 13.40 -20.72 1.02
C LYS A 306 12.89 -19.87 -0.12
N ARG A 307 12.94 -18.55 0.06
CA ARG A 307 12.45 -17.56 -0.90
C ARG A 307 13.15 -16.23 -0.73
N ALA A 308 13.25 -15.49 -1.82
CA ALA A 308 13.75 -14.13 -1.84
C ALA A 308 12.65 -13.17 -2.31
N LEU A 309 12.66 -11.98 -1.75
CA LEU A 309 11.64 -10.96 -1.90
C LEU A 309 12.34 -9.67 -2.29
N PHE A 310 11.79 -8.99 -3.28
CA PHE A 310 12.33 -7.71 -3.72
C PHE A 310 11.30 -6.93 -4.52
N GLY A 311 11.42 -5.61 -4.42
CA GLY A 311 10.59 -4.70 -5.17
C GLY A 311 10.92 -3.26 -4.83
N PHE A 312 10.32 -2.37 -5.60
CA PHE A 312 10.29 -0.97 -5.24
C PHE A 312 8.88 -0.43 -5.43
N PHE A 313 8.46 0.44 -4.52
CA PHE A 313 7.10 0.94 -4.44
C PHE A 313 7.11 2.46 -4.63
N PRO A 314 6.72 2.96 -5.81
CA PRO A 314 6.60 4.39 -6.04
C PRO A 314 5.43 4.96 -5.24
N SER A 315 5.65 6.08 -4.57
CA SER A 315 4.62 6.86 -3.89
C SER A 315 4.53 8.27 -4.45
N TYR A 316 3.31 8.79 -4.49
CA TYR A 316 2.97 10.07 -5.07
C TYR A 316 2.13 10.87 -4.07
N ARG A 317 2.53 12.10 -3.77
CA ARG A 317 1.83 12.97 -2.80
C ARG A 317 0.40 13.27 -3.22
N ASN A 318 0.18 13.41 -4.52
CA ASN A 318 -1.17 13.57 -5.08
C ASN A 318 -1.82 12.20 -5.27
N SER A 319 -2.19 11.57 -4.13
CA SER A 319 -2.95 10.32 -4.06
C SER A 319 -3.98 10.40 -2.91
N PRO A 320 -5.10 9.65 -2.97
CA PRO A 320 -5.48 8.68 -4.00
C PRO A 320 -5.72 9.31 -5.39
N LEU A 321 -5.32 8.61 -6.45
CA LEU A 321 -5.40 9.08 -7.82
C LEU A 321 -6.86 9.17 -8.27
N ARG A 322 -7.26 10.34 -8.76
CA ARG A 322 -8.58 10.58 -9.35
C ARG A 322 -8.52 10.36 -10.86
N SER A 323 -9.49 9.63 -11.39
CA SER A 323 -9.57 9.38 -12.83
C SER A 323 -9.83 10.67 -13.61
N PRO A 324 -9.07 10.95 -14.68
CA PRO A 324 -9.41 12.02 -15.62
C PRO A 324 -10.55 11.62 -16.58
N TRP A 325 -10.94 10.34 -16.60
CA TRP A 325 -11.95 9.77 -17.50
C TRP A 325 -13.21 9.34 -16.74
N ASP A 326 -14.36 9.48 -17.39
CA ASP A 326 -15.61 8.88 -16.91
C ASP A 326 -15.49 7.36 -16.92
N ARG A 327 -16.26 6.68 -16.05
CA ARG A 327 -16.40 5.22 -15.98
C ARG A 327 -15.11 4.44 -15.73
N VAL A 328 -14.06 5.11 -15.25
CA VAL A 328 -12.80 4.51 -14.82
C VAL A 328 -12.54 4.90 -13.36
N LEU A 329 -12.30 3.90 -12.51
CA LEU A 329 -11.97 4.08 -11.10
C LEU A 329 -10.62 3.43 -10.80
N PHE A 330 -9.73 4.13 -10.08
CA PHE A 330 -8.53 3.52 -9.53
C PHE A 330 -8.82 2.97 -8.13
N ALA A 331 -8.32 1.79 -7.79
CA ALA A 331 -8.39 1.21 -6.44
C ALA A 331 -7.15 0.35 -6.14
N GLY A 332 -6.95 -0.04 -4.88
CA GLY A 332 -5.73 -0.70 -4.42
C GLY A 332 -4.47 0.11 -4.75
N ASP A 333 -3.35 -0.55 -5.04
CA ASP A 333 -2.09 0.17 -5.27
C ASP A 333 -2.10 1.03 -6.55
N SER A 334 -3.01 0.75 -7.51
CA SER A 334 -3.18 1.60 -8.70
C SER A 334 -3.63 3.02 -8.34
N SER A 335 -4.39 3.19 -7.25
CA SER A 335 -4.79 4.53 -6.79
C SER A 335 -3.70 5.23 -5.99
N GLY A 336 -2.74 4.50 -5.41
CA GLY A 336 -1.75 5.06 -4.51
C GLY A 336 -2.33 5.42 -3.12
N VAL A 337 -3.40 4.76 -2.70
CA VAL A 337 -4.09 5.02 -1.42
C VAL A 337 -3.32 4.51 -0.20
N GLN A 338 -2.33 3.67 -0.36
CA GLN A 338 -1.48 3.16 0.71
C GLN A 338 -0.64 4.27 1.36
N SER A 339 -0.28 4.07 2.63
CA SER A 339 0.62 4.95 3.37
C SER A 339 2.01 5.01 2.72
N PRO A 340 2.63 6.20 2.65
CA PRO A 340 4.01 6.34 2.22
C PRO A 340 5.03 5.84 3.26
N LEU A 341 4.59 5.38 4.45
CA LEU A 341 5.44 4.73 5.46
C LEU A 341 5.47 3.21 5.24
N SER A 342 4.34 2.51 5.38
CA SER A 342 4.32 1.05 5.28
C SER A 342 4.30 0.51 3.83
N PHE A 343 3.78 1.29 2.88
CA PHE A 343 3.43 0.82 1.52
C PHE A 343 2.53 -0.43 1.48
N GLY A 344 1.82 -0.73 2.58
CA GLY A 344 0.99 -1.92 2.72
C GLY A 344 -0.31 -1.82 1.93
N GLY A 345 -0.30 -2.28 0.68
CA GLY A 345 -1.47 -2.30 -0.22
C GLY A 345 -2.63 -3.16 0.29
N PHE A 346 -2.33 -4.30 0.91
CA PHE A 346 -3.33 -5.24 1.43
C PHE A 346 -4.13 -4.63 2.60
N GLY A 347 -3.46 -4.13 3.64
CA GLY A 347 -4.11 -3.44 4.76
C GLY A 347 -4.92 -2.24 4.29
N ALA A 348 -4.36 -1.40 3.41
CA ALA A 348 -5.07 -0.26 2.83
C ALA A 348 -6.33 -0.67 2.05
N MET A 349 -6.29 -1.81 1.34
CA MET A 349 -7.46 -2.34 0.64
C MET A 349 -8.54 -2.78 1.62
N LEU A 350 -8.19 -3.55 2.66
CA LEU A 350 -9.16 -4.03 3.65
C LEU A 350 -9.83 -2.87 4.39
N ARG A 351 -9.06 -1.90 4.87
CA ARG A 351 -9.57 -0.68 5.52
C ARG A 351 -10.60 0.06 4.66
N HIS A 352 -10.44 0.02 3.33
CA HIS A 352 -11.33 0.73 2.41
C HIS A 352 -12.37 -0.16 1.71
N LEU A 353 -12.36 -1.47 1.95
CA LEU A 353 -13.17 -2.42 1.20
C LEU A 353 -14.67 -2.17 1.40
N GLN A 354 -15.12 -1.99 2.64
CA GLN A 354 -16.53 -1.73 2.96
C GLN A 354 -17.04 -0.46 2.27
N ARG A 355 -16.38 0.68 2.48
CA ARG A 355 -16.80 1.97 1.90
C ARG A 355 -16.73 1.97 0.36
N LEU A 356 -15.74 1.30 -0.24
CA LEU A 356 -15.66 1.19 -1.70
C LEU A 356 -16.79 0.33 -2.24
N THR A 357 -17.12 -0.77 -1.58
CA THR A 357 -18.23 -1.64 -1.98
C THR A 357 -19.54 -0.88 -1.95
N THR A 358 -19.88 -0.22 -0.83
CA THR A 358 -21.09 0.61 -0.72
C THR A 358 -21.07 1.77 -1.71
N GLY A 359 -19.95 2.47 -1.86
CA GLY A 359 -19.88 3.62 -2.73
C GLY A 359 -20.02 3.29 -4.21
N ILE A 360 -19.43 2.17 -4.64
CA ILE A 360 -19.56 1.66 -6.01
C ILE A 360 -20.99 1.18 -6.26
N HIS A 361 -21.62 0.53 -5.27
CA HIS A 361 -23.04 0.16 -5.33
C HIS A 361 -23.94 1.35 -5.63
N ASP A 362 -23.80 2.41 -4.83
CA ASP A 362 -24.63 3.60 -4.96
C ASP A 362 -24.39 4.29 -6.30
N ALA A 363 -23.13 4.34 -6.75
CA ALA A 363 -22.76 4.92 -8.03
C ALA A 363 -23.36 4.15 -9.21
N LEU A 364 -23.28 2.82 -9.21
CA LEU A 364 -23.84 1.96 -10.25
C LEU A 364 -25.37 2.01 -10.29
N SER A 365 -26.01 2.01 -9.12
CA SER A 365 -27.48 2.03 -8.97
C SER A 365 -28.10 3.30 -9.57
N GLN A 366 -27.34 4.39 -9.61
CA GLN A 366 -27.80 5.70 -10.07
C GLN A 366 -27.10 6.16 -11.38
N ASP A 367 -26.28 5.30 -11.98
CA ASP A 367 -25.38 5.62 -13.10
C ASP A 367 -24.53 6.90 -12.87
N LEU A 368 -24.12 7.14 -11.62
CA LEU A 368 -23.22 8.23 -11.22
C LEU A 368 -21.76 7.84 -11.51
N LEU A 369 -21.46 7.57 -12.78
CA LEU A 369 -20.16 7.06 -13.23
C LEU A 369 -19.32 8.11 -13.96
N THR A 370 -19.61 9.39 -13.74
CA THR A 370 -18.75 10.50 -14.22
C THR A 370 -17.46 10.57 -13.39
N ARG A 371 -16.39 11.12 -13.96
CA ARG A 371 -15.12 11.34 -13.26
C ARG A 371 -15.27 12.09 -11.94
N ASN A 372 -16.21 13.05 -11.88
CA ASN A 372 -16.46 13.83 -10.66
C ASN A 372 -17.20 13.01 -9.60
N ALA A 373 -18.13 12.15 -10.01
CA ALA A 373 -18.83 11.26 -9.10
C ALA A 373 -17.88 10.16 -8.57
N LEU A 374 -17.09 9.55 -9.44
CA LEU A 374 -16.10 8.53 -9.07
C LEU A 374 -14.95 9.11 -8.23
N ALA A 375 -14.57 10.38 -8.44
CA ALA A 375 -13.59 11.05 -7.59
C ALA A 375 -14.01 11.14 -6.12
N ALA A 376 -15.32 11.10 -5.82
CA ALA A 376 -15.81 11.09 -4.44
C ALA A 376 -15.53 9.77 -3.71
N LEU A 377 -15.28 8.66 -4.44
CA LEU A 377 -14.87 7.36 -3.88
C LEU A 377 -13.39 7.31 -3.50
N GLN A 378 -12.62 8.30 -3.96
CA GLN A 378 -11.19 8.47 -3.72
C GLN A 378 -10.93 9.87 -3.11
N PRO A 379 -11.44 10.11 -1.89
CA PRO A 379 -11.33 11.41 -1.26
C PRO A 379 -9.89 11.73 -0.87
N TYR A 380 -9.64 13.01 -0.60
CA TYR A 380 -8.39 13.44 -0.01
C TYR A 380 -8.29 12.90 1.43
N GLN A 381 -7.12 12.36 1.80
CA GLN A 381 -6.86 11.71 3.08
C GLN A 381 -5.77 12.45 3.85
N PRO A 382 -6.12 13.44 4.71
CA PRO A 382 -5.14 14.18 5.49
C PRO A 382 -4.35 13.30 6.46
N ASN A 383 -4.99 12.29 7.08
CA ASN A 383 -4.34 11.28 7.93
C ASN A 383 -3.15 10.61 7.26
N LEU A 384 -3.28 10.23 5.98
CA LEU A 384 -2.16 9.68 5.23
C LEU A 384 -1.22 10.78 4.75
N SER A 385 -1.74 11.93 4.35
CA SER A 385 -0.92 13.02 3.81
C SER A 385 0.07 13.60 4.84
N VAL A 386 -0.29 13.62 6.13
CA VAL A 386 0.64 14.08 7.18
C VAL A 386 1.83 13.15 7.38
N THR A 387 1.76 11.89 6.96
CA THR A 387 2.88 10.94 7.10
C THR A 387 4.05 11.25 6.14
N TRP A 388 3.83 12.06 5.10
CA TRP A 388 4.87 12.46 4.15
C TRP A 388 6.07 13.16 4.79
N LEU A 389 5.84 13.96 5.83
CA LEU A 389 6.95 14.63 6.52
C LEU A 389 7.81 13.61 7.29
N PHE A 390 7.18 12.60 7.90
CA PHE A 390 7.86 11.53 8.62
C PHE A 390 8.68 10.66 7.66
N GLN A 391 8.09 10.26 6.54
CA GLN A 391 8.83 9.53 5.52
C GLN A 391 10.01 10.35 4.99
N LYS A 392 9.81 11.66 4.74
CA LYS A 392 10.91 12.51 4.30
C LYS A 392 12.03 12.58 5.33
N SER A 393 11.71 12.61 6.63
CA SER A 393 12.71 12.54 7.70
C SER A 393 13.36 11.16 7.87
N MET A 394 12.77 10.11 7.31
CA MET A 394 13.35 8.76 7.22
C MET A 394 14.27 8.60 5.99
N SER A 395 14.29 9.59 5.09
CA SER A 395 15.09 9.57 3.85
C SER A 395 16.26 10.54 3.90
N VAL A 396 17.25 10.32 3.04
CA VAL A 396 18.43 11.17 2.89
C VAL A 396 18.59 11.56 1.44
N GLY A 397 18.64 12.86 1.14
CA GLY A 397 18.84 13.35 -0.23
C GLY A 397 20.23 13.04 -0.77
N VAL A 398 20.38 12.78 -2.07
CA VAL A 398 21.67 12.43 -2.69
C VAL A 398 22.78 13.47 -2.51
N HIS A 399 22.41 14.75 -2.32
CA HIS A 399 23.32 15.87 -2.10
C HIS A 399 23.27 16.42 -0.68
N GLN A 400 22.61 15.71 0.23
CA GLN A 400 22.41 16.16 1.59
C GLN A 400 23.49 15.60 2.51
N THR A 401 24.06 16.47 3.33
CA THR A 401 25.02 16.09 4.36
C THR A 401 24.33 16.10 5.71
N LEU A 402 24.07 14.91 6.26
CA LEU A 402 23.55 14.71 7.60
C LEU A 402 24.61 14.01 8.45
N SER A 403 24.54 14.16 9.78
CA SER A 403 25.37 13.35 10.68
C SER A 403 24.99 11.87 10.55
N PRO A 404 25.93 10.91 10.68
CA PRO A 404 25.69 9.49 10.43
C PRO A 404 24.43 8.90 11.09
N ASP A 405 24.17 9.17 12.38
CA ASP A 405 22.98 8.64 13.08
C ASP A 405 21.84 9.65 13.20
N HIS A 406 21.79 10.63 12.29
CA HIS A 406 20.76 11.68 12.31
C HIS A 406 19.35 11.10 12.32
N VAL A 407 19.05 10.20 11.37
CA VAL A 407 17.71 9.62 11.20
C VAL A 407 17.35 8.77 12.40
N ASN A 408 18.25 7.90 12.84
CA ASN A 408 18.05 7.07 14.04
C ASN A 408 17.75 7.90 15.29
N ARG A 409 18.47 9.00 15.54
CA ARG A 409 18.21 9.89 16.68
C ARG A 409 16.84 10.57 16.61
N VAL A 410 16.43 11.02 15.42
CA VAL A 410 15.10 11.61 15.22
C VAL A 410 14.02 10.58 15.52
N LEU A 411 14.13 9.38 14.94
CA LEU A 411 13.15 8.32 15.12
C LEU A 411 13.09 7.81 16.56
N SER A 412 14.24 7.57 17.19
CA SER A 412 14.32 7.12 18.58
C SER A 412 13.60 8.07 19.54
N ALA A 413 13.74 9.38 19.33
CA ALA A 413 13.07 10.36 20.17
C ALA A 413 11.57 10.41 19.89
N VAL A 414 11.15 10.45 18.62
CA VAL A 414 9.72 10.50 18.26
C VAL A 414 8.97 9.26 18.75
N PHE A 415 9.51 8.06 18.49
CA PHE A 415 8.92 6.81 18.96
C PHE A 415 8.99 6.66 20.48
N GLY A 416 10.07 7.14 21.12
CA GLY A 416 10.18 7.18 22.58
C GLY A 416 9.08 8.04 23.22
N GLU A 417 8.78 9.21 22.64
CA GLU A 417 7.68 10.06 23.10
C GLU A 417 6.31 9.42 22.84
N MET A 418 6.08 8.83 21.66
CA MET A 418 4.84 8.10 21.37
C MET A 418 4.60 6.96 22.36
N ALA A 419 5.64 6.18 22.68
CA ALA A 419 5.55 5.08 23.63
C ALA A 419 5.25 5.57 25.06
N GLN A 420 5.82 6.69 25.50
CA GLN A 420 5.47 7.29 26.80
C GLN A 420 4.02 7.79 26.87
N LEU A 421 3.45 8.20 25.74
CA LEU A 421 2.04 8.60 25.64
C LEU A 421 1.09 7.39 25.57
N GLY A 422 1.62 6.19 25.34
CA GLY A 422 0.90 4.92 25.37
C GLY A 422 0.27 4.51 24.03
N ASP A 423 -0.37 3.34 24.05
CA ASP A 423 -0.89 2.65 22.86
C ASP A 423 -1.90 3.47 22.05
N GLY A 424 -2.71 4.30 22.71
CA GLY A 424 -3.66 5.19 22.04
C GLY A 424 -2.99 6.25 21.15
N VAL A 425 -1.68 6.46 21.32
CA VAL A 425 -0.88 7.32 20.45
C VAL A 425 -0.02 6.50 19.48
N LEU A 426 0.63 5.46 19.99
CA LEU A 426 1.59 4.67 19.22
C LEU A 426 0.93 3.77 18.15
N LYS A 427 -0.10 2.99 18.51
CA LYS A 427 -0.70 2.00 17.59
C LYS A 427 -1.33 2.64 16.35
N PRO A 428 -2.10 3.74 16.44
CA PRO A 428 -2.65 4.39 15.26
C PRO A 428 -1.58 4.84 14.25
N PHE A 429 -0.41 5.25 14.73
CA PHE A 429 0.70 5.62 13.85
C PHE A 429 1.28 4.40 13.13
N LEU A 430 1.52 3.31 13.86
CA LEU A 430 2.08 2.07 13.32
C LEU A 430 1.11 1.33 12.36
N GLN A 431 -0.19 1.55 12.49
CA GLN A 431 -1.24 0.93 11.65
C GLN A 431 -1.69 1.84 10.49
N ASP A 432 -0.98 2.95 10.23
CA ASP A 432 -1.31 3.94 9.19
C ASP A 432 -2.69 4.62 9.33
N VAL A 433 -3.22 4.69 10.53
CA VAL A 433 -4.50 5.35 10.85
C VAL A 433 -4.23 6.60 11.70
N VAL A 434 -3.32 7.45 11.23
CA VAL A 434 -2.85 8.63 11.99
C VAL A 434 -4.00 9.57 12.32
N GLN A 435 -4.19 9.84 13.61
CA GLN A 435 -5.23 10.72 14.13
C GLN A 435 -4.66 12.04 14.63
N PHE A 436 -5.50 13.09 14.61
CA PHE A 436 -5.09 14.45 14.99
C PHE A 436 -4.57 14.54 16.42
N SER A 437 -5.34 14.06 17.41
CA SER A 437 -5.00 14.22 18.83
C SER A 437 -3.70 13.49 19.21
N PRO A 438 -3.53 12.19 18.86
CA PRO A 438 -2.24 11.50 18.99
C PRO A 438 -1.04 12.24 18.39
N LEU A 439 -1.20 12.71 17.15
CA LEU A 439 -0.13 13.41 16.45
C LEU A 439 0.20 14.75 17.12
N ALA A 440 -0.81 15.52 17.51
CA ALA A 440 -0.64 16.81 18.19
C ALA A 440 0.09 16.65 19.53
N GLN A 441 -0.27 15.65 20.32
CA GLN A 441 0.39 15.32 21.59
C GLN A 441 1.87 14.96 21.35
N THR A 442 2.13 14.08 20.37
CA THR A 442 3.49 13.67 20.02
C THR A 442 4.36 14.87 19.61
N LEU A 443 3.85 15.72 18.73
CA LEU A 443 4.58 16.91 18.27
C LEU A 443 4.85 17.90 19.40
N PHE A 444 3.86 18.13 20.27
CA PHE A 444 3.99 19.03 21.41
C PHE A 444 5.08 18.55 22.39
N TRP A 445 5.02 17.29 22.81
CA TRP A 445 5.97 16.74 23.77
C TRP A 445 7.37 16.56 23.18
N THR A 446 7.46 16.13 21.92
CA THR A 446 8.74 16.09 21.19
C THR A 446 9.37 17.47 21.11
N GLY A 447 8.61 18.51 20.78
CA GLY A 447 9.13 19.87 20.70
C GLY A 447 9.57 20.45 22.04
N LEU A 448 8.85 20.12 23.12
CA LEU A 448 9.17 20.59 24.46
C LEU A 448 10.40 19.88 25.05
N ARG A 449 10.49 18.56 24.88
CA ARG A 449 11.55 17.73 25.50
C ARG A 449 12.79 17.60 24.64
N HIS A 450 12.64 17.72 23.32
CA HIS A 450 13.74 17.58 22.35
C HIS A 450 13.83 18.79 21.39
N PRO A 451 13.97 20.04 21.90
CA PRO A 451 13.94 21.24 21.06
C PRO A 451 15.05 21.29 20.00
N LEU A 452 16.19 20.65 20.27
CA LEU A 452 17.30 20.52 19.32
C LEU A 452 17.01 19.55 18.16
N LEU A 453 15.99 18.68 18.25
CA LEU A 453 15.59 17.83 17.13
C LEU A 453 14.83 18.63 16.07
N ILE A 454 13.96 19.57 16.47
CA ILE A 454 13.23 20.43 15.53
C ILE A 454 14.21 21.23 14.67
N THR A 455 15.25 21.80 15.29
CA THR A 455 16.28 22.56 14.56
C THR A 455 17.10 21.69 13.60
N ARG A 456 17.16 20.37 13.84
CA ARG A 456 17.83 19.36 12.98
C ARG A 456 16.92 18.82 11.87
N ILE A 457 15.61 18.73 12.09
CA ILE A 457 14.65 18.28 11.07
C ILE A 457 14.51 19.33 9.95
N LEU A 458 14.54 20.62 10.26
CA LEU A 458 14.30 21.67 9.26
C LEU A 458 15.31 21.66 8.09
N PRO A 459 16.64 21.54 8.30
CA PRO A 459 17.60 21.33 7.21
C PRO A 459 17.39 20.03 6.44
N GLN A 460 16.79 19.00 7.08
CA GLN A 460 16.53 17.72 6.44
C GLN A 460 15.37 17.79 5.46
N VAL A 461 14.21 18.24 5.95
CA VAL A 461 12.95 18.22 5.20
C VAL A 461 12.76 19.47 4.33
N GLY A 462 13.35 20.60 4.75
CA GLY A 462 13.23 21.90 4.11
C GLY A 462 11.95 22.64 4.45
N LEU A 463 12.04 23.97 4.52
CA LEU A 463 10.91 24.86 4.82
C LEU A 463 9.70 24.66 3.88
N PRO A 464 9.86 24.50 2.55
CA PRO A 464 8.72 24.29 1.66
C PRO A 464 7.90 23.04 2.01
N ALA A 465 8.58 21.94 2.39
CA ALA A 465 7.89 20.70 2.76
C ALA A 465 7.14 20.85 4.10
N LEU A 466 7.72 21.58 5.06
CA LEU A 466 7.06 21.86 6.33
C LEU A 466 5.81 22.73 6.15
N LEU A 467 5.90 23.78 5.31
CA LEU A 467 4.75 24.64 5.00
C LEU A 467 3.62 23.87 4.30
N ASP A 468 3.97 22.94 3.40
CA ASP A 468 3.00 22.09 2.73
C ASP A 468 2.34 21.11 3.71
N TRP A 469 3.15 20.47 4.56
CA TRP A 469 2.68 19.57 5.61
C TRP A 469 1.74 20.23 6.61
N MET A 470 1.96 21.50 6.98
CA MET A 470 1.06 22.22 7.88
C MET A 470 -0.38 22.29 7.34
N LYS A 471 -0.56 22.37 6.01
CA LYS A 471 -1.91 22.32 5.40
C LYS A 471 -2.57 20.97 5.66
N HIS A 472 -1.82 19.88 5.53
CA HIS A 472 -2.33 18.53 5.81
C HIS A 472 -2.66 18.36 7.29
N TYR A 473 -1.80 18.87 8.18
CA TYR A 473 -2.01 18.83 9.63
C TYR A 473 -3.26 19.61 10.06
N VAL A 474 -3.46 20.83 9.55
CA VAL A 474 -4.67 21.61 9.82
C VAL A 474 -5.91 20.90 9.28
N ASN A 475 -5.84 20.37 8.05
CA ASN A 475 -6.95 19.60 7.49
C ASN A 475 -7.25 18.33 8.29
N LEU A 476 -6.26 17.67 8.89
CA LEU A 476 -6.49 16.52 9.76
C LEU A 476 -7.32 16.92 10.99
N GLY A 477 -7.02 18.06 11.61
CA GLY A 477 -7.83 18.62 12.70
C GLY A 477 -9.25 19.00 12.25
N VAL A 478 -9.38 19.65 11.08
CA VAL A 478 -10.69 19.99 10.50
C VAL A 478 -11.51 18.74 10.21
N TYR A 479 -10.91 17.71 9.59
CA TYR A 479 -11.59 16.46 9.26
C TYR A 479 -12.01 15.72 10.52
N THR A 480 -11.20 15.72 11.58
CA THR A 480 -11.56 15.16 12.88
C THR A 480 -12.82 15.84 13.46
N ALA A 481 -12.88 17.18 13.40
CA ALA A 481 -14.06 17.92 13.85
C ALA A 481 -15.30 17.67 12.97
N LEU A 482 -15.11 17.61 11.64
CA LEU A 482 -16.19 17.35 10.69
C LEU A 482 -16.73 15.92 10.79
N ALA A 483 -15.87 14.92 11.04
CA ALA A 483 -16.27 13.54 11.27
C ALA A 483 -17.19 13.44 12.51
N ALA A 484 -16.78 14.07 13.62
CA ALA A 484 -17.59 14.13 14.84
C ALA A 484 -18.95 14.84 14.63
N ALA A 485 -18.98 15.91 13.83
CA ALA A 485 -20.21 16.63 13.49
C ALA A 485 -21.07 15.91 12.43
N GLY A 486 -20.47 15.00 11.66
CA GLY A 486 -21.08 14.30 10.51
C GLY A 486 -22.38 13.59 10.87
N HIS A 487 -22.45 12.98 12.06
CA HIS A 487 -23.66 12.30 12.54
C HIS A 487 -24.87 13.24 12.66
N GLN A 488 -24.66 14.51 13.00
CA GLN A 488 -25.76 15.47 13.16
C GLN A 488 -26.30 15.95 11.82
N ILE A 489 -25.48 15.97 10.77
CA ILE A 489 -25.86 16.45 9.45
C ILE A 489 -26.26 15.32 8.49
N SER A 490 -25.88 14.07 8.77
CA SER A 490 -26.24 12.91 7.96
C SER A 490 -27.73 12.81 7.62
N PRO A 491 -28.69 13.07 8.54
CA PRO A 491 -30.12 13.03 8.22
C PRO A 491 -30.54 13.99 7.08
N LEU A 492 -29.84 15.11 6.91
CA LEU A 492 -30.12 16.08 5.84
C LEU A 492 -29.86 15.49 4.45
N PHE A 493 -28.83 14.65 4.33
CA PHE A 493 -28.51 13.98 3.07
C PHE A 493 -29.43 12.78 2.82
N GLN A 494 -29.78 12.05 3.89
CA GLN A 494 -30.61 10.85 3.80
C GLN A 494 -32.06 11.13 3.37
N GLN A 495 -32.59 12.32 3.68
CA GLN A 495 -33.91 12.78 3.22
C GLN A 495 -33.89 13.40 1.82
N GLY A 496 -32.70 13.51 1.21
CA GLY A 496 -32.48 14.15 -0.08
C GLY A 496 -32.83 13.28 -1.29
N THR A 497 -32.56 13.80 -2.49
CA THR A 497 -32.57 13.00 -3.71
C THR A 497 -31.49 11.91 -3.64
N PRO A 498 -31.64 10.78 -4.37
CA PRO A 498 -30.61 9.73 -4.40
C PRO A 498 -29.20 10.27 -4.71
N ARG A 499 -29.13 11.28 -5.58
CA ARG A 499 -27.87 11.96 -5.93
C ARG A 499 -27.31 12.77 -4.76
N LEU A 500 -28.15 13.53 -4.05
CA LEU A 500 -27.71 14.27 -2.87
C LEU A 500 -27.25 13.31 -1.77
N LYS A 501 -27.97 12.21 -1.57
CA LYS A 501 -27.58 11.14 -0.66
C LYS A 501 -26.20 10.58 -1.02
N TYR A 502 -25.96 10.22 -2.30
CA TYR A 502 -24.66 9.72 -2.75
C TYR A 502 -23.52 10.67 -2.38
N TYR A 503 -23.61 11.94 -2.76
CA TYR A 503 -22.54 12.90 -2.46
C TYR A 503 -22.39 13.19 -0.96
N GLY A 504 -23.51 13.21 -0.22
CA GLY A 504 -23.50 13.34 1.23
C GLY A 504 -22.77 12.18 1.91
N ASP A 505 -23.09 10.95 1.54
CA ASP A 505 -22.48 9.74 2.10
C ASP A 505 -20.99 9.67 1.78
N ARG A 506 -20.59 9.96 0.53
CA ARG A 506 -19.17 10.03 0.16
C ARG A 506 -18.43 11.15 0.89
N GLN A 507 -19.09 12.26 1.21
CA GLN A 507 -18.49 13.36 1.96
C GLN A 507 -18.30 13.02 3.45
N LEU A 508 -19.26 12.30 4.05
CA LEU A 508 -19.14 11.80 5.43
C LEU A 508 -18.01 10.78 5.53
N GLU A 509 -17.94 9.82 4.61
CA GLU A 509 -16.83 8.87 4.51
C GLU A 509 -15.49 9.59 4.33
N ALA A 510 -15.42 10.63 3.50
CA ALA A 510 -14.20 11.41 3.32
C ALA A 510 -13.71 12.03 4.63
N TRP A 511 -14.60 12.54 5.48
CA TRP A 511 -14.22 13.10 6.78
C TRP A 511 -13.79 12.03 7.77
N MET A 512 -14.55 10.94 7.87
CA MET A 512 -14.27 9.81 8.75
C MET A 512 -12.89 9.22 8.44
N TYR A 513 -12.70 8.68 7.24
CA TYR A 513 -11.46 8.03 6.84
C TYR A 513 -10.29 9.02 6.76
N GLY A 514 -10.54 10.24 6.29
CA GLY A 514 -9.51 11.28 6.24
C GLY A 514 -9.05 11.75 7.62
N SER A 515 -9.82 11.50 8.68
CA SER A 515 -9.43 11.77 10.07
C SER A 515 -8.64 10.64 10.74
N GLY A 516 -8.47 9.50 10.06
CA GLY A 516 -7.89 8.28 10.64
C GLY A 516 -8.86 7.51 11.54
N GLN A 517 -10.17 7.79 11.40
CA GLN A 517 -11.24 7.00 12.01
C GLN A 517 -11.75 5.99 10.97
N GLU A 518 -12.16 4.82 11.44
CA GLU A 518 -12.58 3.71 10.57
C GLU A 518 -14.00 3.23 10.86
N ASP A 519 -14.61 3.68 11.96
CA ASP A 519 -15.93 3.27 12.46
C ASP A 519 -16.74 4.49 12.92
#